data_AF-A0A291GC38-F1
#
_entry.id   AF-A0A291GC38-F1
#
_cell.length_a   1.000
_cell.length_b   1.000
_cell.length_c   1.000
_cell.angle_alpha   90.00
_cell.angle_beta   90.00
_cell.angle_gamma   90.00
#
_symmetry.space_group_name_H-M   'P 1'
#
loop_
_entity.id
_entity.type
_entity.pdbx_description
1 polymer ?
#
loop_
_entity_poly.entity_id
_entity_poly.type
_entity_poly.pdbx_seq_one_letter_code
_entity_poly.pdbx_strand_id
1 'polypeptide(L)'
;MNMVFENAPAAHSGARFDPEPFHMVVGSDFEVPGRAPLWVCFNPSCSATFVPQRPWQRYCCEGCRKADEQEFRRVGQKAAPALLAWRMGKHDRYRGAFGMEVVTPELRAISNAARGYVTRLQSEWFADRMQRAGEAMRCRG
;
A
#
# COMPACT_ATOMS: atom_id res chain seq x y z
N MET A 1 4.43 -40.85 5.01
CA MET A 1 3.22 -40.19 4.48
C MET A 1 3.60 -38.79 4.03
N ASN A 2 3.86 -38.60 2.73
CA ASN A 2 4.21 -37.29 2.16
C ASN A 2 2.91 -36.64 1.64
N MET A 3 2.44 -35.60 2.30
CA MET A 3 1.39 -34.73 1.77
C MET A 3 2.04 -33.72 0.82
N VAL A 4 1.86 -33.96 -0.47
CA VAL A 4 2.13 -32.97 -1.51
C VAL A 4 1.03 -31.92 -1.40
N PHE A 5 1.38 -30.68 -1.04
CA PHE A 5 0.48 -29.55 -1.19
C PHE A 5 0.38 -29.22 -2.68
N GLU A 6 -0.61 -29.81 -3.36
CA GLU A 6 -1.03 -29.35 -4.69
C GLU A 6 -1.50 -27.89 -4.57
N ASN A 7 -0.76 -26.98 -5.21
CA ASN A 7 -1.20 -25.60 -5.39
C ASN A 7 -2.48 -25.62 -6.23
N ALA A 8 -3.63 -25.44 -5.58
CA ALA A 8 -4.89 -25.23 -6.28
C ALA A 8 -4.75 -24.02 -7.22
N PRO A 9 -5.06 -24.15 -8.52
CA PRO A 9 -5.09 -23.00 -9.40
C PRO A 9 -6.16 -22.05 -8.90
N ALA A 10 -5.79 -20.78 -8.69
CA ALA A 10 -6.72 -19.72 -8.34
C ALA A 10 -7.76 -19.58 -9.47
N ALA A 11 -8.92 -20.22 -9.29
CA ALA A 11 -10.07 -20.03 -10.14
C ALA A 11 -10.61 -18.62 -9.91
N HIS A 12 -10.09 -17.65 -10.67
CA HIS A 12 -10.60 -16.28 -10.73
C HIS A 12 -11.89 -16.27 -11.58
N SER A 13 -13.01 -16.72 -11.00
CA SER A 13 -14.33 -16.56 -11.61
C SER A 13 -14.82 -15.11 -11.47
N GLY A 14 -14.66 -14.34 -12.55
CA GLY A 14 -15.73 -13.53 -13.15
C GLY A 14 -16.21 -12.22 -12.50
N ALA A 15 -15.99 -11.97 -11.21
CA ALA A 15 -16.26 -10.67 -10.60
C ALA A 15 -14.93 -9.99 -10.28
N ARG A 16 -14.48 -9.09 -11.17
CA ARG A 16 -13.35 -8.22 -10.88
C ARG A 16 -13.76 -7.34 -9.70
N PHE A 17 -13.28 -7.66 -8.51
CA PHE A 17 -13.37 -6.77 -7.37
C PHE A 17 -12.50 -5.56 -7.71
N ASP A 18 -13.15 -4.50 -8.19
CA ASP A 18 -12.53 -3.22 -8.52
C ASP A 18 -12.90 -2.24 -7.41
N PRO A 19 -12.13 -2.18 -6.30
CA PRO A 19 -12.44 -1.27 -5.23
C PRO A 19 -12.33 0.16 -5.74
N GLU A 20 -13.35 0.98 -5.49
CA GLU A 20 -13.27 2.39 -5.85
C GLU A 20 -12.04 3.04 -5.23
N PRO A 21 -11.30 3.89 -5.97
CA PRO A 21 -10.17 4.61 -5.43
C PRO A 21 -10.59 5.40 -4.18
N PHE A 22 -9.85 5.29 -3.08
CA PHE A 22 -10.20 5.91 -1.79
C PHE A 22 -10.58 7.40 -1.91
N HIS A 23 -9.90 8.16 -2.76
CA HIS A 23 -10.19 9.58 -2.99
C HIS A 23 -11.59 9.87 -3.58
N MET A 24 -12.27 8.90 -4.18
CA MET A 24 -13.65 9.02 -4.66
C MET A 24 -14.66 8.94 -3.51
N VAL A 25 -14.33 8.21 -2.44
CA VAL A 25 -15.24 7.90 -1.33
C VAL A 25 -15.15 8.95 -0.20
N VAL A 26 -14.05 9.69 -0.10
CA VAL A 26 -13.78 10.59 1.04
C VAL A 26 -14.43 11.97 0.90
N GLY A 27 -15.15 12.24 -0.20
CA GLY A 27 -15.79 13.54 -0.45
C GLY A 27 -14.81 14.63 -0.86
N SER A 28 -15.33 15.75 -1.37
CA SER A 28 -14.58 16.88 -1.92
C SER A 28 -13.63 17.58 -0.95
N ASP A 29 -13.79 17.32 0.35
CA ASP A 29 -13.11 18.08 1.42
C ASP A 29 -11.76 17.47 1.79
N PHE A 30 -11.35 16.40 1.10
CA PHE A 30 -10.07 15.74 1.32
C PHE A 30 -8.98 16.29 0.39
N GLU A 31 -8.50 17.50 0.70
CA GLU A 31 -7.23 17.97 0.15
C GLU A 31 -6.09 17.21 0.83
N VAL A 32 -5.42 16.32 0.09
CA VAL A 32 -4.23 15.62 0.59
C VAL A 32 -3.01 16.53 0.39
N PRO A 33 -2.41 17.06 1.47
CA PRO A 33 -1.18 17.83 1.36
C PRO A 33 -0.09 16.95 0.75
N GLY A 34 0.61 17.45 -0.27
CA GLY A 34 1.70 16.71 -0.93
C GLY A 34 1.27 15.78 -2.08
N ARG A 35 0.02 15.84 -2.56
CA ARG A 35 -0.32 15.26 -3.86
C ARG A 35 0.47 16.03 -4.93
N ALA A 36 1.33 15.35 -5.68
CA ALA A 36 1.99 16.00 -6.81
C ALA A 36 0.90 16.56 -7.74
N PRO A 37 1.06 17.78 -8.28
CA PRO A 37 0.12 18.33 -9.26
C PRO A 37 -0.13 17.30 -10.37
N LEU A 38 -1.32 17.28 -10.98
CA LEU A 38 -1.64 16.37 -12.11
C LEU A 38 -0.63 16.48 -13.27
N TRP A 39 0.16 17.54 -13.28
CA TRP A 39 1.17 17.88 -14.26
C TRP A 39 2.58 17.43 -13.87
N VAL A 40 2.81 16.73 -12.74
CA VAL A 40 4.14 16.29 -12.28
C VAL A 40 4.18 14.77 -12.15
N CYS A 41 5.20 14.14 -12.71
CA CYS A 41 5.34 12.68 -12.68
C CYS A 41 5.49 12.15 -11.25
N PHE A 42 4.66 11.18 -10.86
CA PHE A 42 4.68 10.54 -9.54
C PHE A 42 5.89 9.66 -9.25
N ASN A 43 6.71 9.32 -10.27
CA ASN A 43 7.95 8.61 -10.04
C ASN A 43 8.97 9.58 -9.39
N PRO A 44 9.40 9.34 -8.14
CA PRO A 44 10.23 10.27 -7.37
C PRO A 44 11.62 10.47 -8.00
N SER A 45 12.10 9.52 -8.81
CA SER A 45 13.36 9.68 -9.54
C SER A 45 13.21 10.49 -10.84
N CYS A 46 11.97 10.73 -11.30
CA CYS A 46 11.69 11.51 -12.49
C CYS A 46 11.27 12.93 -12.14
N SER A 47 10.17 13.08 -11.40
CA SER A 47 9.53 14.34 -11.00
C SER A 47 9.37 15.37 -12.13
N ALA A 48 9.35 14.93 -13.40
CA ALA A 48 9.24 15.83 -14.54
C ALA A 48 7.81 16.36 -14.70
N THR A 49 7.69 17.64 -15.10
CA THR A 49 6.42 18.19 -15.53
C THR A 49 5.99 17.57 -16.86
N PHE A 50 4.72 17.22 -17.02
CA PHE A 50 4.16 16.67 -18.26
C PHE A 50 2.70 17.11 -18.44
N VAL A 51 2.22 17.05 -19.68
CA VAL A 51 0.81 17.27 -20.00
C VAL A 51 0.09 15.91 -19.99
N PRO A 52 -0.80 15.65 -19.01
CA PRO A 52 -1.58 14.43 -18.96
C PRO A 52 -2.55 14.36 -20.13
N GLN A 53 -2.61 13.20 -20.79
CA GLN A 53 -3.62 12.92 -21.81
C GLN A 53 -4.95 12.45 -21.21
N ARG A 54 -4.94 12.08 -19.93
CA ARG A 54 -6.12 11.63 -19.18
C ARG A 54 -6.14 12.27 -17.79
N PRO A 55 -7.30 12.61 -17.23
CA PRO A 55 -7.38 13.32 -15.95
C PRO A 55 -6.84 12.53 -14.75
N TRP A 56 -6.72 11.21 -14.86
CA TRP A 56 -6.14 10.34 -13.83
C TRP A 56 -4.69 9.91 -14.11
N GLN A 57 -4.06 10.44 -15.16
CA GLN A 57 -2.69 10.06 -15.52
C GLN A 57 -1.71 10.63 -14.48
N ARG A 58 -0.92 9.75 -13.86
CA ARG A 58 0.05 10.11 -12.81
C ARG A 58 1.51 10.09 -13.26
N TYR A 59 1.81 9.49 -14.41
CA TYR A 59 3.17 9.30 -14.90
C TYR A 59 3.32 9.87 -16.30
N CYS A 60 4.49 10.46 -16.57
CA CYS A 60 4.81 11.03 -17.89
C CYS A 60 4.98 9.96 -18.98
N CYS A 61 5.36 8.74 -18.60
CA CYS A 61 5.54 7.62 -19.52
C CYS A 61 5.33 6.26 -18.84
N GLU A 62 5.21 5.22 -19.66
CA GLU A 62 5.04 3.83 -19.22
C GLU A 62 6.24 3.30 -18.42
N GLY A 63 7.46 3.75 -18.75
CA GLY A 63 8.67 3.39 -18.00
C GLY A 63 8.61 3.87 -16.55
N CYS A 64 8.17 5.12 -16.33
CA CYS A 64 7.98 5.66 -14.99
C CYS A 64 6.88 4.92 -14.22
N ARG A 65 5.79 4.56 -14.89
CA ARG A 65 4.70 3.76 -14.29
C ARG A 65 5.22 2.40 -13.82
N LYS A 66 5.96 1.68 -14.67
CA LYS A 66 6.51 0.35 -14.36
C LYS A 66 7.56 0.40 -13.25
N ALA A 67 8.43 1.40 -13.25
CA ALA A 67 9.42 1.59 -12.19
C ALA A 67 8.76 1.78 -10.82
N ASP A 68 7.74 2.64 -10.78
CA ASP A 68 6.97 2.88 -9.56
C ASP A 68 6.22 1.61 -9.11
N GLU A 69 5.55 0.90 -10.03
CA GLU A 69 4.88 -0.37 -9.74
C GLU A 69 5.81 -1.42 -9.11
N GLN A 70 7.05 -1.52 -9.59
CA GLN A 70 8.06 -2.42 -9.00
C GLN A 70 8.44 -2.00 -7.58
N GLU A 71 8.63 -0.71 -7.33
CA GLU A 71 8.91 -0.18 -5.99
C GLU A 71 7.76 -0.51 -5.03
N PHE A 72 6.52 -0.19 -5.43
CA PHE A 72 5.31 -0.52 -4.68
C PHE A 72 5.19 -2.02 -4.39
N ARG A 73 5.51 -2.89 -5.37
CA ARG A 73 5.50 -4.35 -5.17
C ARG A 73 6.50 -4.79 -4.11
N ARG A 74 7.73 -4.27 -4.13
CA ARG A 74 8.77 -4.59 -3.13
C ARG A 74 8.36 -4.15 -1.73
N VAL A 75 7.84 -2.93 -1.59
CA VAL A 75 7.35 -2.40 -0.30
C VAL A 75 6.14 -3.19 0.18
N GLY A 76 5.20 -3.49 -0.73
CA GLY A 76 4.02 -4.31 -0.44
C GLY A 76 4.36 -5.71 0.06
N GLN A 77 5.36 -6.37 -0.54
CA GLN A 77 5.84 -7.68 -0.08
C GLN A 77 6.42 -7.62 1.34
N LYS A 78 7.15 -6.55 1.68
CA LYS A 78 7.67 -6.33 3.04
C LYS A 78 6.55 -6.02 4.05
N ALA A 79 5.52 -5.30 3.64
CA ALA A 79 4.41 -4.89 4.51
C ALA A 79 3.37 -5.99 4.73
N ALA A 80 3.16 -6.88 3.74
CA ALA A 80 2.10 -7.89 3.73
C ALA A 80 1.99 -8.74 5.01
N PRO A 81 3.07 -9.37 5.53
CA PRO A 81 2.96 -10.20 6.73
C PRO A 81 2.57 -9.38 7.97
N ALA A 82 3.10 -8.16 8.11
CA ALA A 82 2.77 -7.27 9.21
C ALA A 82 1.31 -6.76 9.10
N LEU A 83 0.84 -6.43 7.91
CA LEU A 83 -0.57 -6.07 7.70
C LEU A 83 -1.52 -7.22 8.05
N LEU A 84 -1.15 -8.46 7.72
CA LEU A 84 -1.93 -9.64 8.11
C LEU A 84 -1.95 -9.81 9.64
N ALA A 85 -0.78 -9.78 10.28
CA ALA A 85 -0.65 -9.91 11.73
C ALA A 85 -1.44 -8.82 12.49
N TRP A 86 -1.38 -7.58 12.01
CA TRP A 86 -2.18 -6.48 12.55
C TRP A 86 -3.69 -6.73 12.39
N ARG A 87 -4.14 -7.18 11.22
CA ARG A 87 -5.56 -7.52 10.99
C ARG A 87 -6.04 -8.68 11.87
N MET A 88 -5.20 -9.69 12.09
CA MET A 88 -5.54 -10.83 12.94
C MET A 88 -5.80 -10.41 14.39
N GLY A 89 -4.95 -9.55 14.96
CA GLY A 89 -5.17 -9.07 16.34
C GLY A 89 -6.09 -7.86 16.46
N LYS A 90 -6.63 -7.31 15.35
CA LYS A 90 -7.67 -6.27 15.40
C LYS A 90 -9.00 -6.81 15.96
N HIS A 91 -9.23 -8.12 15.79
CA HIS A 91 -10.39 -8.84 16.28
C HIS A 91 -9.98 -9.85 17.35
N ASP A 92 -9.13 -9.43 18.29
CA ASP A 92 -8.60 -10.26 19.38
C ASP A 92 -9.64 -10.68 20.42
N ARG A 93 -10.89 -10.25 20.24
CA ARG A 93 -12.07 -10.67 20.99
C ARG A 93 -12.95 -11.47 20.06
N TYR A 94 -12.81 -12.78 20.09
CA TYR A 94 -13.75 -13.67 19.43
C TYR A 94 -14.54 -14.46 20.48
N ARG A 95 -15.82 -14.69 20.19
CA ARG A 95 -16.69 -15.50 21.02
C ARG A 95 -16.33 -16.97 20.78
N GLY A 96 -15.79 -17.64 21.78
CA GLY A 96 -15.50 -19.08 21.73
C GLY A 96 -16.79 -19.90 21.65
N ALA A 97 -16.65 -21.21 21.39
CA ALA A 97 -17.77 -22.16 21.22
C ALA A 97 -18.77 -22.20 22.40
N PHE A 98 -18.38 -21.66 23.56
CA PHE A 98 -19.19 -21.62 24.79
C PHE A 98 -19.65 -20.21 25.19
N GLY A 99 -19.59 -19.23 24.28
CA GLY A 99 -20.01 -17.85 24.58
C GLY A 99 -19.01 -17.02 25.40
N MET A 100 -17.87 -17.61 25.79
CA MET A 100 -16.78 -16.88 26.45
C MET A 100 -16.01 -16.00 25.46
N GLU A 101 -15.73 -14.77 25.85
CA GLU A 101 -14.79 -13.88 25.17
C GLU A 101 -13.37 -14.42 25.39
N VAL A 102 -12.71 -14.86 24.31
CA VAL A 102 -11.31 -15.30 24.37
C VAL A 102 -10.44 -14.12 23.97
N VAL A 103 -9.60 -13.69 24.90
CA VAL A 103 -8.54 -12.70 24.66
C VAL A 103 -7.21 -13.44 24.67
N THR A 104 -6.46 -13.36 23.57
CA THR A 104 -5.11 -13.93 23.46
C THR A 104 -4.06 -12.82 23.55
N PRO A 105 -3.38 -12.65 24.70
CA PRO A 105 -2.36 -11.62 24.89
C PRO A 105 -1.26 -11.64 23.83
N GLU A 106 -0.92 -12.83 23.31
CA GLU A 106 0.13 -13.04 22.31
C GLU A 106 -0.25 -12.44 20.96
N LEU A 107 -1.49 -12.64 20.49
CA LEU A 107 -1.97 -12.03 19.24
C LEU A 107 -2.04 -10.50 19.35
N ARG A 108 -2.39 -9.97 20.52
CA ARG A 108 -2.38 -8.53 20.77
C ARG A 108 -0.97 -7.95 20.72
N ALA A 109 0.01 -8.62 21.33
CA ALA A 109 1.41 -8.21 21.30
C ALA A 109 1.96 -8.22 19.85
N ILE A 110 1.69 -9.29 19.09
CA ILE A 110 2.07 -9.42 17.68
C ILE A 110 1.42 -8.31 16.83
N SER A 111 0.12 -8.06 17.03
CA SER A 111 -0.62 -7.02 16.30
C SER A 111 -0.07 -5.61 16.56
N ASN A 112 0.27 -5.29 17.81
CA ASN A 112 0.88 -4.01 18.16
C ASN A 112 2.27 -3.84 17.53
N ALA A 113 3.11 -4.88 17.59
CA ALA A 113 4.42 -4.87 16.94
C ALA A 113 4.28 -4.70 15.41
N ALA A 114 3.31 -5.39 14.81
CA ALA A 114 3.05 -5.33 13.38
C ALA A 114 2.56 -3.93 12.94
N ARG A 115 1.65 -3.31 13.72
CA ARG A 115 1.22 -1.92 13.49
C ARG A 115 2.41 -0.96 13.54
N GLY A 116 3.25 -1.07 14.57
CA GLY A 116 4.45 -0.23 14.72
C GLY A 116 5.42 -0.39 13.54
N TYR A 117 5.63 -1.62 13.08
CA TYR A 117 6.43 -1.90 11.89
C TYR A 117 5.85 -1.27 10.63
N VAL A 118 4.55 -1.44 10.36
CA VAL A 118 3.90 -0.86 9.17
C VAL A 118 4.01 0.67 9.18
N THR A 119 3.74 1.31 10.33
CA THR A 119 3.89 2.77 10.46
C THR A 119 5.31 3.21 10.17
N ARG A 120 6.32 2.55 10.76
CA ARG A 120 7.73 2.88 10.53
C ARG A 120 8.13 2.70 9.06
N LEU A 121 7.77 1.56 8.45
CA LEU A 121 8.05 1.26 7.05
C LEU A 121 7.44 2.32 6.11
N GLN A 122 6.19 2.72 6.35
CA GLN A 122 5.52 3.74 5.55
C GLN A 122 6.19 5.11 5.69
N SER A 123 6.57 5.50 6.91
CA SER A 123 7.28 6.77 7.16
C SER A 123 8.65 6.78 6.49
N GLU A 124 9.45 5.73 6.66
CA GLU A 124 10.78 5.61 6.05
C GLU A 124 10.69 5.64 4.52
N TRP A 125 9.75 4.88 3.95
CA TRP A 125 9.54 4.83 2.51
C TRP A 125 9.06 6.18 1.94
N PHE A 126 8.13 6.86 2.62
CA PHE A 126 7.66 8.18 2.19
C PHE A 126 8.78 9.23 2.27
N ALA A 127 9.57 9.23 3.35
CA ALA A 127 10.71 10.15 3.50
C ALA A 127 11.74 9.96 2.39
N ASP A 128 12.11 8.71 2.06
CA ASP A 128 13.02 8.39 0.95
C ASP A 128 12.48 8.90 -0.40
N ARG A 129 11.18 8.69 -0.67
CA ARG A 129 10.56 9.19 -1.91
C ARG A 129 10.58 10.71 -1.99
N MET A 130 10.29 11.40 -0.89
CA MET A 130 10.33 12.86 -0.83
C MET A 130 11.74 13.40 -1.05
N GLN A 131 12.75 12.73 -0.49
CA GLN A 131 14.15 13.07 -0.72
C GLN A 131 14.53 12.93 -2.20
N ARG A 132 14.28 11.77 -2.81
CA ARG A 132 14.56 11.53 -4.24
C ARG A 132 13.82 12.51 -5.15
N ALA A 133 12.56 12.82 -4.82
CA ALA A 133 11.79 13.81 -5.57
C ALA A 133 12.42 15.22 -5.47
N GLY A 134 12.86 15.62 -4.28
CA GLY A 134 13.55 16.88 -4.06
C GLY A 134 14.88 16.97 -4.82
N GLU A 135 15.66 15.89 -4.84
CA GLU A 135 16.91 15.79 -5.63
C GLU A 135 16.64 15.90 -7.13
N ALA A 136 15.67 15.14 -7.65
CA ALA A 136 15.30 15.15 -9.07
C ALA A 136 14.78 16.52 -9.54
N MET A 137 14.08 17.26 -8.67
CA MET A 137 13.65 18.63 -8.98
C MET A 137 14.82 19.63 -8.98
N ARG A 138 15.77 19.49 -8.04
CA ARG A 138 16.96 20.37 -7.98
C ARG A 138 17.91 20.18 -9.16
N CYS A 139 18.08 18.96 -9.65
CA CYS A 139 18.95 18.69 -10.82
C CYS A 139 18.35 19.16 -12.15
N ARG A 140 17.08 19.61 -12.17
CA ARG A 140 16.36 20.06 -13.38
C ARG A 140 16.13 21.58 -13.44
N GLY A 141 16.38 22.30 -12.34
CA GLY A 141 16.36 23.77 -12.30
C GLY A 141 17.72 24.35 -12.69
#